data_AF-A0A938RUL9-F1
#
_entry.id   AF-A0A938RUL9-F1
#
_cell.length_a   1.000
_cell.length_b   1.000
_cell.length_c   1.000
_cell.angle_alpha   90.00
_cell.angle_beta   90.00
_cell.angle_gamma   90.00
#
_symmetry.space_group_name_H-M   'P 1'
#
loop_
_entity.id
_entity.type
_entity.pdbx_description
1 polymer ?
#
loop_
_entity_poly.entity_id
_entity_poly.type
_entity_poly.pdbx_seq_one_letter_code
_entity_poly.pdbx_strand_id
1 'polypeptide(L)'
;GMIPAWEASHARLLDRLEAHFSRHDFALGGLPSLADFGLLGPLYAHHYRDPVAGFRLRTRYPLVTEWVERANHTCDLNARSYGQKLYSLGPNRELVARPATSDGAAWLAGDRIAPTLLPVLEVFFLEMWPALTSALAALRAYLASGRHAPGAELPGKTFTPTPGFEALQTGDGPLTHEFELGGLRERRMVVPYHVWMLQRLADVIRECVATGPGRAQIEGLLAEFTGGRDLLELDAALRGLRVRKQGGRIFTCER
;
A
#
# COMPACT_ATOMS: atom_id res chain seq x y z
N GLY A 1 -4.52 -1.86 -23.98
CA GLY A 1 -4.86 -3.17 -23.39
C GLY A 1 -4.50 -3.15 -21.91
N MET A 2 -5.12 -4.03 -21.10
CA MET A 2 -5.00 -3.97 -19.64
C MET A 2 -3.56 -4.23 -19.13
N ILE A 3 -2.80 -5.14 -19.77
CA ILE A 3 -1.42 -5.44 -19.37
C ILE A 3 -0.52 -4.18 -19.36
N PRO A 4 -0.42 -3.39 -20.45
CA PRO A 4 0.32 -2.13 -20.43
C PRO A 4 -0.13 -1.13 -19.36
N ALA A 5 -1.42 -1.08 -19.02
CA ALA A 5 -1.92 -0.18 -17.98
C ALA A 5 -1.41 -0.59 -16.59
N TRP A 6 -1.35 -1.89 -16.29
CA TRP A 6 -0.72 -2.43 -15.09
C TRP A 6 0.79 -2.14 -15.05
N GLU A 7 1.49 -2.30 -16.17
CA GLU A 7 2.92 -1.97 -16.21
C GLU A 7 3.19 -0.49 -15.98
N ALA A 8 2.34 0.39 -16.51
CA ALA A 8 2.43 1.83 -16.30
C ALA A 8 2.12 2.23 -14.84
N SER A 9 1.10 1.62 -14.22
CA SER A 9 0.79 1.78 -12.78
C SER A 9 1.96 1.34 -11.90
N HIS A 10 2.53 0.16 -12.19
CA HIS A 10 3.68 -0.36 -11.46
C HIS A 10 4.92 0.55 -11.60
N ALA A 11 5.23 0.99 -12.82
CA ALA A 11 6.32 1.94 -13.06
C ALA A 11 6.09 3.26 -12.33
N ARG A 12 4.85 3.78 -12.33
CA ARG A 12 4.46 5.01 -11.63
C ARG A 12 4.81 4.95 -10.14
N LEU A 13 4.49 3.83 -9.48
CA LEU A 13 4.82 3.60 -8.07
C LEU A 13 6.33 3.50 -7.85
N LEU A 14 7.03 2.70 -8.67
CA LEU A 14 8.48 2.49 -8.53
C LEU A 14 9.28 3.77 -8.80
N ASP A 15 8.90 4.59 -9.77
CA ASP A 15 9.55 5.87 -10.06
C ASP A 15 9.46 6.81 -8.83
N ARG A 16 8.31 6.81 -8.14
CA ARG A 16 8.09 7.63 -6.92
C ARG A 16 8.88 7.09 -5.73
N LEU A 17 8.90 5.77 -5.54
CA LEU A 17 9.71 5.13 -4.49
C LEU A 17 11.20 5.33 -4.73
N GLU A 18 11.68 5.24 -5.96
CA GLU A 18 13.08 5.50 -6.33
C GLU A 18 13.47 6.95 -5.98
N ALA A 19 12.62 7.92 -6.31
CA ALA A 19 12.83 9.32 -5.95
C ALA A 19 12.78 9.55 -4.43
N HIS A 20 11.95 8.82 -3.70
CA HIS A 20 11.91 8.87 -2.24
C HIS A 20 13.17 8.30 -1.60
N PHE A 21 13.59 7.10 -2.02
CA PHE A 21 14.79 6.41 -1.49
C PHE A 21 16.11 7.05 -1.93
N SER A 22 16.08 7.97 -2.91
CA SER A 22 17.22 8.83 -3.21
C SER A 22 17.47 9.91 -2.16
N ARG A 23 16.52 10.13 -1.24
CA ARG A 23 16.56 11.16 -0.19
C ARG A 23 16.47 10.59 1.22
N HIS A 24 15.71 9.51 1.39
CA HIS A 24 15.45 8.87 2.67
C HIS A 24 15.85 7.41 2.66
N ASP A 25 16.25 6.86 3.79
CA ASP A 25 16.63 5.45 3.86
C ASP A 25 15.44 4.50 3.99
N PHE A 26 14.35 4.99 4.59
CA PHE A 26 13.11 4.28 4.82
C PHE A 26 11.93 5.22 4.60
N ALA A 27 10.72 4.68 4.54
CA ALA A 27 9.51 5.42 4.21
C ALA A 27 9.30 6.69 5.08
N LEU A 28 9.72 6.65 6.35
CA LEU A 28 9.53 7.72 7.33
C LEU A 28 10.85 8.34 7.84
N GLY A 29 11.95 8.17 7.09
CA GLY A 29 13.26 8.77 7.40
C GLY A 29 14.39 7.74 7.50
N GLY A 30 15.20 7.81 8.55
CA GLY A 30 16.40 6.99 8.72
C GLY A 30 16.21 5.64 9.41
N LEU A 31 14.99 5.30 9.84
CA LEU A 31 14.69 4.04 10.55
C LEU A 31 13.51 3.29 9.90
N PRO A 32 13.55 1.94 9.88
CA PRO A 32 12.43 1.15 9.38
C PRO A 32 11.20 1.36 10.24
N SER A 33 10.04 1.32 9.59
CA SER A 33 8.73 1.51 10.20
C SER A 33 7.74 0.44 9.73
N LEU A 34 6.53 0.46 10.27
CA LEU A 34 5.45 -0.40 9.78
C LEU A 34 5.16 -0.16 8.28
N ALA A 35 5.36 1.06 7.79
CA ALA A 35 5.18 1.38 6.37
C ALA A 35 6.17 0.59 5.50
N ASP A 36 7.43 0.48 5.92
CA ASP A 36 8.45 -0.28 5.19
C ASP A 36 8.08 -1.76 5.12
N PHE A 37 7.69 -2.37 6.23
CA PHE A 37 7.30 -3.79 6.25
C PHE A 37 6.00 -4.06 5.46
N GLY A 38 5.07 -3.09 5.44
CA GLY A 38 3.87 -3.15 4.62
C GLY A 38 4.16 -3.12 3.12
N LEU A 39 5.10 -2.28 2.69
CA LEU A 39 5.57 -2.19 1.30
C LEU A 39 6.45 -3.38 0.91
N LEU A 40 7.29 -3.85 1.83
CA LEU A 40 8.26 -4.90 1.58
C LEU A 40 7.57 -6.23 1.25
N GLY A 41 6.48 -6.57 1.94
CA GLY A 41 5.74 -7.82 1.70
C GLY A 41 5.49 -8.13 0.22
N PRO A 42 4.74 -7.28 -0.52
CA PRO A 42 4.49 -7.50 -1.94
C PRO A 42 5.73 -7.25 -2.81
N LEU A 43 6.51 -6.19 -2.57
CA LEU A 43 7.65 -5.84 -3.44
C LEU A 43 8.77 -6.88 -3.38
N TYR A 44 9.10 -7.38 -2.19
CA TYR A 44 10.10 -8.45 -2.03
C TYR A 44 9.59 -9.77 -2.62
N ALA A 45 8.42 -10.25 -2.17
CA ALA A 45 7.97 -11.60 -2.47
C ALA A 45 7.57 -11.80 -3.94
N HIS A 46 6.91 -10.81 -4.55
CA HIS A 46 6.32 -10.95 -5.88
C HIS A 46 7.10 -10.26 -7.00
N HIS A 47 7.96 -9.28 -6.68
CA HIS A 47 8.73 -8.56 -7.69
C HIS A 47 10.23 -8.82 -7.58
N TYR A 48 10.86 -8.51 -6.44
CA TYR A 48 12.32 -8.63 -6.28
C TYR A 48 12.83 -10.06 -6.46
N ARG A 49 12.08 -11.04 -5.94
CA ARG A 49 12.39 -12.48 -6.04
C ARG A 49 12.04 -13.11 -7.38
N ASP A 50 11.18 -12.48 -8.18
CA ASP A 50 10.84 -12.97 -9.51
C ASP A 50 12.02 -12.74 -10.48
N PRO A 51 12.42 -13.71 -11.32
CA PRO A 51 13.56 -13.53 -12.22
C PRO A 51 13.41 -12.36 -13.20
N VAL A 52 12.20 -12.12 -13.72
CA VAL A 52 11.95 -11.12 -14.76
C VAL A 52 11.71 -9.76 -14.14
N ALA A 53 10.75 -9.64 -13.21
CA ALA A 53 10.46 -8.39 -12.53
C ALA A 53 11.63 -7.95 -11.65
N GLY A 54 12.34 -8.90 -11.03
CA GLY A 54 13.51 -8.64 -10.22
C GLY A 54 14.70 -8.14 -11.05
N PHE A 55 14.93 -8.68 -12.25
CA PHE A 55 15.95 -8.13 -13.15
C PHE A 55 15.61 -6.68 -13.54
N ARG A 56 14.34 -6.40 -13.86
CA ARG A 56 13.88 -5.02 -14.14
C ARG A 56 14.07 -4.08 -12.95
N LEU A 57 13.75 -4.50 -11.73
CA LEU A 57 14.00 -3.74 -10.50
C LEU A 57 15.48 -3.39 -10.35
N ARG A 58 16.38 -4.38 -10.42
CA ARG A 58 17.83 -4.19 -10.23
C ARG A 58 18.45 -3.26 -11.27
N THR A 59 17.94 -3.28 -12.50
CA THR A 59 18.48 -2.51 -13.61
C THR A 59 17.91 -1.09 -13.74
N ARG A 60 16.67 -0.87 -13.29
CA ARG A 60 15.96 0.41 -13.48
C ARG A 60 15.66 1.17 -12.19
N TYR A 61 15.58 0.46 -11.07
CA TYR A 61 15.21 0.98 -9.75
C TYR A 61 16.22 0.53 -8.68
N PRO A 62 17.50 0.92 -8.82
CA PRO A 62 18.56 0.46 -7.93
C PRO A 62 18.36 0.91 -6.47
N LEU A 63 17.75 2.07 -6.20
CA LEU A 63 17.52 2.53 -4.84
C LEU A 63 16.34 1.82 -4.17
N VAL A 64 15.29 1.50 -4.93
CA VAL A 64 14.23 0.60 -4.43
C VAL A 64 14.81 -0.79 -4.15
N THR A 65 15.66 -1.30 -5.05
CA THR A 65 16.33 -2.60 -4.87
C THR A 65 17.19 -2.61 -3.60
N GLU A 66 18.02 -1.58 -3.41
CA GLU A 66 18.84 -1.40 -2.21
C GLU A 66 17.99 -1.31 -0.94
N TRP A 67 16.88 -0.56 -0.99
CA TRP A 67 15.93 -0.49 0.14
C TRP A 67 15.31 -1.86 0.44
N VAL A 68 14.96 -2.67 -0.56
CA VAL A 68 14.43 -4.04 -0.32
C VAL A 68 15.46 -4.89 0.43
N GLU A 69 16.71 -4.88 0.00
CA GLU A 69 17.81 -5.65 0.63
C GLU A 69 18.04 -5.18 2.08
N ARG A 70 18.07 -3.85 2.27
CA ARG A 70 18.23 -3.21 3.58
C ARG A 70 17.09 -3.53 4.54
N ALA A 71 15.83 -3.37 4.09
CA ALA A 71 14.64 -3.58 4.92
C ALA A 71 14.38 -5.07 5.23
N ASN A 72 14.79 -5.96 4.33
CA ASN A 72 14.69 -7.41 4.54
C ASN A 72 15.88 -7.98 5.34
N HIS A 73 16.80 -7.12 5.82
CA HIS A 73 18.00 -7.50 6.56
C HIS A 73 18.80 -8.64 5.92
N THR A 74 18.87 -8.69 4.59
CA THR A 74 19.56 -9.81 3.90
C THR A 74 21.08 -9.77 4.05
N CYS A 75 21.65 -8.77 4.75
CA CYS A 75 23.09 -8.57 4.89
C CYS A 75 23.81 -8.62 3.53
N ASP A 76 23.11 -8.26 2.45
CA ASP A 76 23.69 -8.21 1.12
C ASP A 76 24.74 -7.10 1.06
N LEU A 77 25.85 -7.38 0.37
CA LEU A 77 27.04 -6.51 0.31
C LEU A 77 26.75 -5.09 -0.19
N ASN A 78 25.62 -4.88 -0.87
CA ASN A 78 25.25 -3.62 -1.49
C ASN A 78 24.35 -2.72 -0.62
N ALA A 79 23.74 -3.26 0.45
CA ALA A 79 22.82 -2.50 1.29
C ALA A 79 23.59 -1.53 2.20
N ARG A 80 23.22 -0.25 2.16
CA ARG A 80 23.88 0.79 2.97
C ARG A 80 23.48 0.63 4.43
N SER A 81 24.45 0.73 5.32
CA SER A 81 24.23 0.62 6.77
C SER A 81 24.56 1.94 7.47
N TYR A 82 23.82 2.25 8.54
CA TYR A 82 24.12 3.42 9.36
C TYR A 82 25.54 3.35 9.94
N GLY A 83 26.26 4.46 9.91
CA GLY A 83 27.65 4.53 10.38
C GLY A 83 28.67 3.87 9.44
N GLN A 84 28.25 3.31 8.29
CA GLN A 84 29.18 2.81 7.28
C GLN A 84 30.00 3.97 6.70
N LYS A 85 31.32 3.79 6.69
CA LYS A 85 32.26 4.75 6.10
C LYS A 85 32.33 4.53 4.60
N LEU A 86 31.76 5.46 3.83
CA LEU A 86 31.97 5.54 2.38
C LEU A 86 32.89 6.71 2.05
N TYR A 87 33.51 6.64 0.88
CA TYR A 87 34.41 7.67 0.38
C TYR A 87 33.99 8.08 -1.03
N SER A 88 34.30 9.33 -1.38
CA SER A 88 34.25 9.87 -2.74
C SER A 88 35.61 10.47 -3.10
N LEU A 89 35.93 10.55 -4.40
CA LEU A 89 37.11 11.28 -4.87
C LEU A 89 36.81 12.77 -4.90
N GLY A 90 37.61 13.56 -4.19
CA GLY A 90 37.59 15.01 -4.27
C GLY A 90 38.26 15.54 -5.54
N PRO A 91 38.23 16.87 -5.76
CA PRO A 91 38.79 17.52 -6.95
C PRO A 91 40.29 17.23 -7.18
N ASN A 92 41.04 16.97 -6.12
CA ASN A 92 42.47 16.67 -6.18
C ASN A 92 42.76 15.16 -6.05
N ARG A 93 41.75 14.31 -6.29
CA ARG A 93 41.81 12.83 -6.15
C ARG A 93 42.07 12.34 -4.73
N GLU A 94 41.82 13.16 -3.74
CA GLU A 94 41.83 12.77 -2.33
C GLU A 94 40.58 11.98 -1.95
N LEU A 95 40.70 11.07 -0.99
CA LEU A 95 39.55 10.36 -0.44
C LEU A 95 38.83 11.25 0.58
N VAL A 96 37.60 11.63 0.26
CA VAL A 96 36.71 12.41 1.15
C VAL A 96 35.66 11.48 1.73
N ALA A 97 35.60 11.39 3.06
CA ALA A 97 34.57 10.60 3.73
C ALA A 97 33.18 11.19 3.48
N ARG A 98 32.20 10.32 3.25
CA ARG A 98 30.78 10.68 3.12
C ARG A 98 29.90 9.72 3.90
N PRO A 99 28.76 10.17 4.45
CA PRO A 99 27.82 9.26 5.09
C PRO A 99 27.24 8.28 4.07
N ALA A 100 27.04 7.03 4.48
CA ALA A 100 26.36 6.04 3.66
C ALA A 100 24.85 6.26 3.62
N THR A 101 24.27 6.55 4.78
CA THR A 101 22.84 6.73 4.99
C THR A 101 22.48 8.20 5.15
N SER A 102 21.21 8.52 4.92
CA SER A 102 20.62 9.83 5.16
C SER A 102 20.00 9.90 6.57
N ASP A 103 19.38 11.02 6.92
CA ASP A 103 18.52 11.18 8.10
C ASP A 103 19.10 10.80 9.48
N GLY A 104 20.41 10.55 9.59
CA GLY A 104 21.10 10.25 10.85
C GLY A 104 20.56 9.01 11.59
N ALA A 105 19.95 8.05 10.87
CA ALA A 105 19.21 6.93 11.47
C ALA A 105 18.14 7.37 12.48
N ALA A 106 17.39 8.43 12.16
CA ALA A 106 16.27 8.92 12.95
C ALA A 106 15.02 9.11 12.08
N TRP A 107 13.84 9.01 12.70
CA TRP A 107 12.61 9.47 12.06
C TRP A 107 12.65 10.99 11.86
N LEU A 108 11.85 11.47 10.91
CA LEU A 108 11.70 12.91 10.71
C LEU A 108 11.09 13.56 11.96
N ALA A 109 11.72 14.66 12.41
CA ALA A 109 11.29 15.36 13.61
C ALA A 109 9.87 15.94 13.48
N GLY A 110 9.12 15.92 14.57
CA GLY A 110 7.79 16.52 14.70
C GLY A 110 6.73 15.82 13.85
N ASP A 111 6.82 14.50 13.70
CA ASP A 111 5.91 13.66 12.89
C ASP A 111 5.74 14.14 11.45
N ARG A 112 6.76 14.84 10.91
CA ARG A 112 6.72 15.34 9.55
C ARG A 112 6.76 14.19 8.57
N ILE A 113 5.94 14.30 7.53
CA ILE A 113 5.97 13.40 6.38
C ILE A 113 6.87 14.03 5.31
N ALA A 114 7.77 13.23 4.75
CA ALA A 114 8.64 13.68 3.66
C ALA A 114 7.78 14.13 2.45
N PRO A 115 8.03 15.31 1.85
CA PRO A 115 7.33 15.72 0.63
C PRO A 115 7.48 14.70 -0.52
N THR A 116 8.58 13.95 -0.55
CA THR A 116 8.83 12.89 -1.53
C THR A 116 7.95 11.65 -1.31
N LEU A 117 7.36 11.48 -0.13
CA LEU A 117 6.41 10.39 0.14
C LEU A 117 5.00 10.70 -0.36
N LEU A 118 4.61 11.98 -0.47
CA LEU A 118 3.26 12.36 -0.90
C LEU A 118 2.91 11.81 -2.30
N PRO A 119 3.79 11.88 -3.32
CA PRO A 119 3.53 11.23 -4.60
C PRO A 119 3.32 9.72 -4.49
N VAL A 120 3.99 9.02 -3.56
CA VAL A 120 3.79 7.58 -3.34
C VAL A 120 2.36 7.32 -2.84
N LEU A 121 1.90 8.12 -1.87
CA LEU A 121 0.53 8.05 -1.35
C LEU A 121 -0.52 8.43 -2.40
N GLU A 122 -0.21 9.37 -3.29
CA GLU A 122 -1.09 9.76 -4.39
C GLU A 122 -1.48 8.56 -5.27
N VAL A 123 -0.57 7.60 -5.52
CA VAL A 123 -0.88 6.39 -6.31
C VAL A 123 -2.00 5.57 -5.66
N PHE A 124 -2.01 5.46 -4.32
CA PHE A 124 -3.09 4.79 -3.60
C PHE A 124 -4.43 5.46 -3.91
N PHE A 125 -4.51 6.78 -3.81
CA PHE A 125 -5.76 7.51 -4.01
C PHE A 125 -6.22 7.54 -5.46
N LEU A 126 -5.26 7.56 -6.39
CA LEU A 126 -5.55 7.57 -7.81
C LEU A 126 -6.07 6.21 -8.31
N GLU A 127 -5.44 5.12 -7.88
CA GLU A 127 -5.63 3.82 -8.54
C GLU A 127 -6.29 2.78 -7.61
N MET A 128 -5.98 2.77 -6.31
CA MET A 128 -6.51 1.75 -5.39
C MET A 128 -7.79 2.21 -4.67
N TRP A 129 -7.88 3.47 -4.25
CA TRP A 129 -9.03 3.97 -3.52
C TRP A 129 -10.35 3.84 -4.30
N PRO A 130 -10.43 4.20 -5.60
CA PRO A 130 -11.66 4.02 -6.39
C PRO A 130 -12.05 2.53 -6.55
N ALA A 131 -11.05 1.64 -6.66
CA ALA A 131 -11.30 0.21 -6.72
C ALA A 131 -11.85 -0.33 -5.39
N LEU A 132 -11.33 0.16 -4.25
CA LEU A 132 -11.81 -0.21 -2.93
C LEU A 132 -13.24 0.28 -2.68
N THR A 133 -13.57 1.52 -3.06
CA THR A 133 -14.92 2.07 -2.89
C THR A 133 -15.95 1.32 -3.75
N SER A 134 -15.59 1.00 -5.00
CA SER A 134 -16.41 0.13 -5.88
C SER A 134 -16.62 -1.27 -5.28
N ALA A 135 -15.56 -1.88 -4.70
CA ALA A 135 -15.67 -3.16 -4.03
C ALA A 135 -16.58 -3.12 -2.79
N LEU A 136 -16.51 -2.05 -1.98
CA LEU A 136 -17.39 -1.84 -0.83
C LEU A 136 -18.86 -1.69 -1.26
N ALA A 137 -19.12 -1.01 -2.38
CA ALA A 137 -20.47 -0.87 -2.94
C ALA A 137 -21.04 -2.22 -3.38
N ALA A 138 -20.25 -3.03 -4.11
CA ALA A 138 -20.66 -4.38 -4.53
C ALA A 138 -20.92 -5.30 -3.33
N LEU A 139 -20.03 -5.29 -2.32
CA LEU A 139 -20.25 -6.06 -1.09
C LEU A 139 -21.52 -5.62 -0.36
N ARG A 140 -21.77 -4.29 -0.26
CA ARG A 140 -22.99 -3.77 0.37
C ARG A 140 -24.24 -4.26 -0.33
N ALA A 141 -24.27 -4.20 -1.66
CA ALA A 141 -25.39 -4.67 -2.46
C ALA A 141 -25.62 -6.18 -2.26
N TYR A 142 -24.54 -6.97 -2.24
CA TYR A 142 -24.62 -8.40 -1.98
C TYR A 142 -25.19 -8.71 -0.59
N LEU A 143 -24.70 -8.05 0.45
CA LEU A 143 -25.19 -8.25 1.83
C LEU A 143 -26.65 -7.78 2.00
N ALA A 144 -27.06 -6.74 1.28
CA ALA A 144 -28.44 -6.26 1.28
C ALA A 144 -29.41 -7.16 0.50
N SER A 145 -28.91 -8.04 -0.38
CA SER A 145 -29.74 -8.88 -1.24
C SER A 145 -30.47 -10.03 -0.51
N GLY A 146 -30.15 -10.28 0.76
CA GLY A 146 -30.67 -11.43 1.53
C GLY A 146 -30.06 -12.78 1.15
N ARG A 147 -29.15 -12.84 0.17
CA ARG A 147 -28.45 -14.07 -0.25
C ARG A 147 -27.35 -14.52 0.72
N HIS A 148 -26.97 -13.66 1.68
CA HIS A 148 -25.93 -13.93 2.67
C HIS A 148 -26.51 -13.95 4.07
N ALA A 149 -26.31 -15.05 4.80
CA ALA A 149 -26.73 -15.14 6.19
C ALA A 149 -25.77 -14.36 7.11
N PRO A 150 -26.27 -13.58 8.10
CA PRO A 150 -25.42 -12.95 9.11
C PRO A 150 -24.52 -13.99 9.81
N GLY A 151 -23.29 -13.60 10.15
CA GLY A 151 -22.30 -14.52 10.74
C GLY A 151 -21.63 -15.50 9.77
N ALA A 152 -22.17 -15.70 8.56
CA ALA A 152 -21.65 -16.65 7.59
C ALA A 152 -20.33 -16.20 6.95
N GLU A 153 -19.62 -17.18 6.39
CA GLU A 153 -18.34 -16.96 5.69
C GLU A 153 -18.54 -16.18 4.38
N LEU A 154 -17.66 -15.21 4.17
CA LEU A 154 -17.45 -14.54 2.90
C LEU A 154 -16.23 -15.13 2.19
N PRO A 155 -16.10 -14.93 0.86
CA PRO A 155 -14.90 -15.35 0.14
C PRO A 155 -13.61 -14.88 0.81
N GLY A 156 -12.59 -15.75 0.80
CA GLY A 156 -11.35 -15.55 1.52
C GLY A 156 -10.37 -14.60 0.82
N LYS A 157 -9.13 -14.58 1.32
CA LYS A 157 -8.00 -13.92 0.66
C LYS A 157 -7.41 -14.86 -0.38
N THR A 158 -7.61 -14.59 -1.66
CA THR A 158 -7.08 -15.41 -2.76
C THR A 158 -6.83 -14.57 -4.01
N PHE A 159 -5.89 -15.00 -4.86
CA PHE A 159 -5.57 -14.39 -6.15
C PHE A 159 -6.53 -14.85 -7.26
N THR A 160 -7.23 -15.96 -7.03
CA THR A 160 -8.30 -16.51 -7.88
C THR A 160 -9.62 -16.50 -7.10
N PRO A 161 -10.78 -16.76 -7.72
CA PRO A 161 -12.01 -17.00 -6.97
C PRO A 161 -11.82 -17.99 -5.83
N THR A 162 -12.46 -17.76 -4.69
CA THR A 162 -12.40 -18.65 -3.53
C THR A 162 -13.15 -19.93 -3.85
N PRO A 163 -12.59 -21.11 -3.57
CA PRO A 163 -13.30 -22.38 -3.77
C PRO A 163 -14.68 -22.35 -3.11
N GLY A 164 -15.73 -22.65 -3.89
CA GLY A 164 -17.13 -22.61 -3.45
C GLY A 164 -17.82 -21.25 -3.57
N PHE A 165 -17.11 -20.19 -3.98
CA PHE A 165 -17.65 -18.85 -4.22
C PHE A 165 -17.51 -18.39 -5.68
N GLU A 166 -17.19 -19.28 -6.61
CA GLU A 166 -16.92 -18.98 -8.01
C GLU A 166 -18.10 -18.25 -8.67
N ALA A 167 -19.33 -18.71 -8.42
CA ALA A 167 -20.55 -18.07 -8.92
C ALA A 167 -20.74 -16.62 -8.42
N LEU A 168 -20.11 -16.25 -7.29
CA LEU A 168 -20.15 -14.89 -6.78
C LEU A 168 -18.99 -14.04 -7.32
N GLN A 169 -17.81 -14.62 -7.52
CA GLN A 169 -16.56 -13.90 -7.80
C GLN A 169 -16.11 -13.93 -9.28
N THR A 170 -16.90 -14.51 -10.18
CA THR A 170 -16.59 -14.58 -11.63
C THR A 170 -17.68 -13.93 -12.49
N GLY A 171 -17.30 -13.49 -13.69
CA GLY A 171 -18.22 -12.89 -14.67
C GLY A 171 -19.06 -11.76 -14.07
N ASP A 172 -20.39 -11.94 -14.12
CA ASP A 172 -21.38 -11.03 -13.56
C ASP A 172 -21.86 -11.38 -12.14
N GLY A 173 -21.11 -12.25 -11.44
CA GLY A 173 -21.40 -12.61 -10.06
C GLY A 173 -21.48 -11.38 -9.15
N PRO A 174 -22.35 -11.38 -8.11
CA PRO A 174 -22.61 -10.20 -7.27
C PRO A 174 -21.43 -9.73 -6.42
N LEU A 175 -20.36 -10.54 -6.30
CA LEU A 175 -19.10 -10.17 -5.67
C LEU A 175 -18.01 -9.94 -6.73
N THR A 176 -18.38 -9.29 -7.82
CA THR A 176 -17.48 -8.69 -8.80
C THR A 176 -17.81 -7.21 -8.91
N HIS A 177 -16.79 -6.39 -9.21
CA HIS A 177 -16.95 -4.95 -9.34
C HIS A 177 -16.09 -4.42 -10.48
N GLU A 178 -16.53 -3.33 -11.10
CA GLU A 178 -15.75 -2.62 -12.10
C GLU A 178 -14.66 -1.79 -11.41
N PHE A 179 -13.49 -1.73 -12.03
CA PHE A 179 -12.41 -0.82 -11.65
C PHE A 179 -11.82 -0.19 -12.91
N GLU A 180 -11.20 0.97 -12.75
CA GLU A 180 -10.53 1.68 -13.82
C GLU A 180 -9.02 1.76 -13.57
N LEU A 181 -8.22 1.52 -14.61
CA LEU A 181 -6.78 1.69 -14.57
C LEU A 181 -6.29 2.24 -15.91
N GLY A 182 -5.62 3.40 -15.90
CA GLY A 182 -5.13 4.04 -17.12
C GLY A 182 -6.23 4.33 -18.16
N GLY A 183 -7.44 4.67 -17.71
CA GLY A 183 -8.61 4.91 -18.57
C GLY A 183 -9.29 3.64 -19.10
N LEU A 184 -8.80 2.46 -18.74
CA LEU A 184 -9.40 1.17 -19.12
C LEU A 184 -10.26 0.64 -17.99
N ARG A 185 -11.43 0.10 -18.32
CA ARG A 185 -12.35 -0.51 -17.36
C ARG A 185 -12.35 -2.02 -17.51
N GLU A 186 -12.25 -2.70 -16.38
CA GLU A 186 -12.31 -4.17 -16.28
C GLU A 186 -13.06 -4.57 -15.02
N ARG A 187 -13.41 -5.86 -14.92
CA ARG A 187 -14.03 -6.42 -13.72
C ARG A 187 -13.02 -7.22 -12.91
N ARG A 188 -13.16 -7.16 -11.59
CA ARG A 188 -12.41 -8.01 -10.67
C ARG A 188 -13.29 -8.49 -9.53
N MET A 189 -12.89 -9.57 -8.89
CA MET A 189 -13.58 -10.06 -7.69
C MET A 189 -13.44 -9.08 -6.53
N VAL A 190 -14.52 -8.96 -5.75
CA VAL A 190 -14.50 -8.36 -4.42
C VAL A 190 -13.69 -9.28 -3.51
N VAL A 191 -12.75 -8.70 -2.77
CA VAL A 191 -11.92 -9.41 -1.79
C VAL A 191 -12.27 -8.90 -0.38
N PRO A 192 -13.12 -9.61 0.38
CA PRO A 192 -13.58 -9.20 1.72
C PRO A 192 -12.45 -8.94 2.73
N TYR A 193 -11.28 -9.53 2.54
CA TYR A 193 -10.08 -9.22 3.33
C TYR A 193 -9.70 -7.73 3.28
N HIS A 194 -9.98 -7.01 2.18
CA HIS A 194 -9.78 -5.56 2.10
C HIS A 194 -10.64 -4.81 3.10
N VAL A 195 -11.86 -5.27 3.36
CA VAL A 195 -12.75 -4.68 4.37
C VAL A 195 -12.17 -4.84 5.77
N TRP A 196 -11.62 -6.02 6.07
CA TRP A 196 -10.92 -6.26 7.33
C TRP A 196 -9.71 -5.32 7.51
N MET A 197 -8.95 -5.04 6.44
CA MET A 197 -7.85 -4.06 6.50
C MET A 197 -8.35 -2.63 6.66
N LEU A 198 -9.38 -2.23 5.92
CA LEU A 198 -9.98 -0.90 6.01
C LEU A 198 -10.57 -0.61 7.39
N GLN A 199 -11.11 -1.60 8.09
CA GLN A 199 -11.54 -1.44 9.49
C GLN A 199 -10.39 -0.99 10.40
N ARG A 200 -9.19 -1.55 10.23
CA ARG A 200 -8.02 -1.15 11.01
C ARG A 200 -7.60 0.28 10.70
N LEU A 201 -7.67 0.67 9.43
CA LEU A 201 -7.43 2.05 9.01
C LEU A 201 -8.48 2.99 9.62
N ALA A 202 -9.76 2.60 9.64
CA ALA A 202 -10.84 3.39 10.24
C ALA A 202 -10.62 3.60 11.74
N ASP A 203 -10.13 2.57 12.45
CA ASP A 203 -9.82 2.67 13.88
C ASP A 203 -8.67 3.67 14.12
N VAL A 204 -7.58 3.61 13.34
CA VAL A 204 -6.47 4.58 13.42
C VAL A 204 -6.93 6.00 13.09
N ILE A 205 -7.70 6.18 12.03
CA ILE A 205 -8.22 7.52 11.66
C ILE A 205 -9.09 8.08 12.78
N ARG A 206 -9.98 7.27 13.36
CA ARG A 206 -10.84 7.67 14.47
C ARG A 206 -10.02 8.19 15.66
N GLU A 207 -8.93 7.51 15.98
CA GLU A 207 -8.00 7.95 17.04
C GLU A 207 -7.28 9.25 16.67
N CYS A 208 -6.75 9.38 15.45
CA CYS A 208 -6.04 10.57 15.02
C CYS A 208 -6.94 11.83 14.98
N VAL A 209 -8.21 11.69 14.61
CA VAL A 209 -9.16 12.81 14.51
C VAL A 209 -9.96 13.06 15.79
N ALA A 210 -9.63 12.38 16.89
CA ALA A 210 -10.33 12.51 18.18
C ALA A 210 -10.13 13.89 18.83
N THR A 211 -9.07 14.63 18.45
CA THR A 211 -8.79 15.98 18.93
C THR A 211 -8.91 16.99 17.79
N GLY A 212 -9.25 18.25 18.11
CA GLY A 212 -9.30 19.33 17.12
C GLY A 212 -7.98 19.51 16.33
N PRO A 213 -6.81 19.57 16.99
CA PRO A 213 -5.53 19.65 16.30
C PRO A 213 -5.21 18.43 15.44
N GLY A 214 -5.47 17.22 15.94
CA GLY A 214 -5.24 15.98 15.17
C GLY A 214 -6.14 15.90 13.93
N ARG A 215 -7.42 16.26 14.08
CA ARG A 215 -8.35 16.40 12.95
C ARG A 215 -7.82 17.39 11.90
N ALA A 216 -7.41 18.59 12.31
CA ALA A 216 -6.89 19.58 11.37
C ALA A 216 -5.64 19.11 10.61
N GLN A 217 -4.73 18.38 11.27
CA GLN A 217 -3.54 17.81 10.62
C GLN A 217 -3.91 16.73 9.58
N ILE A 218 -4.78 15.79 9.96
CA ILE A 218 -5.20 14.71 9.06
C ILE A 218 -6.04 15.26 7.90
N GLU A 219 -6.95 16.20 8.16
CA GLU A 219 -7.72 16.88 7.10
C GLU A 219 -6.81 17.65 6.13
N GLY A 220 -5.78 18.32 6.65
CA GLY A 220 -4.78 19.00 5.85
C GLY A 220 -4.02 18.03 4.95
N LEU A 221 -3.50 16.93 5.50
CA LEU A 221 -2.79 15.91 4.73
C LEU A 221 -3.69 15.27 3.66
N LEU A 222 -4.91 14.87 4.02
CA LEU A 222 -5.83 14.19 3.12
C LEU A 222 -6.39 15.11 2.02
N ALA A 223 -6.34 16.43 2.21
CA ALA A 223 -6.75 17.40 1.19
C ALA A 223 -5.80 17.44 -0.03
N GLU A 224 -4.56 16.94 0.11
CA GLU A 224 -3.59 16.84 -0.98
C GLU A 224 -3.95 15.76 -2.00
N PHE A 225 -4.90 14.87 -1.69
CA PHE A 225 -5.24 13.72 -2.52
C PHE A 225 -6.68 13.76 -3.02
N THR A 226 -6.87 13.45 -4.30
CA THR A 226 -8.21 13.28 -4.87
C THR A 226 -8.94 12.13 -4.17
N GLY A 227 -10.10 12.40 -3.57
CA GLY A 227 -10.84 11.42 -2.76
C GLY A 227 -10.23 11.16 -1.37
N GLY A 228 -9.18 11.89 -0.98
CA GLY A 228 -8.50 11.66 0.30
C GLY A 228 -9.39 11.85 1.52
N ARG A 229 -10.27 12.85 1.47
CA ARG A 229 -11.23 13.14 2.57
C ARG A 229 -12.25 12.04 2.81
N ASP A 230 -12.48 11.14 1.86
CA ASP A 230 -13.39 10.01 2.04
C ASP A 230 -12.94 9.10 3.20
N LEU A 231 -11.64 9.09 3.50
CA LEU A 231 -11.08 8.34 4.62
C LEU A 231 -11.58 8.83 5.99
N LEU A 232 -11.96 10.11 6.11
CA LEU A 232 -12.55 10.65 7.34
C LEU A 232 -13.94 10.05 7.61
N GLU A 233 -14.64 9.64 6.56
CA GLU A 233 -15.97 9.03 6.60
C GLU A 233 -15.91 7.50 6.52
N LEU A 234 -14.71 6.90 6.61
CA LEU A 234 -14.51 5.47 6.41
C LEU A 234 -15.30 4.61 7.40
N ASP A 235 -15.45 5.05 8.66
CA ASP A 235 -16.24 4.32 9.65
C ASP A 235 -17.73 4.24 9.24
N ALA A 236 -18.28 5.35 8.73
CA ALA A 236 -19.63 5.40 8.19
C ALA A 236 -19.75 4.53 6.93
N ALA A 237 -18.75 4.58 6.04
CA ALA A 237 -18.69 3.73 4.86
C ALA A 237 -18.61 2.23 5.20
N LEU A 238 -18.02 1.84 6.33
CA LEU A 238 -17.94 0.44 6.76
C LEU A 238 -19.17 -0.04 7.54
N ARG A 239 -20.14 0.84 7.84
CA ARG A 239 -21.36 0.45 8.55
C ARG A 239 -22.12 -0.64 7.79
N GLY A 240 -22.41 -1.74 8.48
CA GLY A 240 -23.07 -2.92 7.90
C GLY A 240 -22.18 -3.81 7.03
N LEU A 241 -20.89 -3.45 6.86
CA LEU A 241 -19.91 -4.24 6.11
C LEU A 241 -18.86 -4.89 7.01
N ARG A 242 -18.90 -4.63 8.32
CA ARG A 242 -17.85 -5.10 9.23
C ARG A 242 -17.73 -6.63 9.22
N VAL A 243 -16.49 -7.08 9.14
CA VAL A 243 -16.09 -8.48 9.10
C VAL A 243 -15.14 -8.84 10.23
N ARG A 244 -15.18 -10.10 10.64
CA ARG A 244 -14.20 -10.75 11.52
C ARG A 244 -13.32 -11.71 10.73
N LYS A 245 -12.06 -11.84 11.14
CA LYS A 245 -11.10 -12.78 10.56
C LYS A 245 -10.78 -13.87 11.57
N GLN A 246 -10.94 -15.14 11.18
CA GLN A 246 -10.58 -16.31 11.99
C GLN A 246 -9.67 -17.22 11.16
N GLY A 247 -8.39 -17.30 11.53
CA GLY A 247 -7.37 -17.91 10.68
C GLY A 247 -7.27 -17.19 9.32
N GLY A 248 -7.39 -17.93 8.22
CA GLY A 248 -7.42 -17.39 6.85
C GLY A 248 -8.81 -17.01 6.32
N ARG A 249 -9.87 -17.25 7.11
CA ARG A 249 -11.28 -17.11 6.68
C ARG A 249 -11.89 -15.79 7.17
N ILE A 250 -12.86 -15.28 6.42
CA ILE A 250 -13.52 -13.99 6.66
C ILE A 250 -15.01 -14.23 6.87
N PHE A 251 -15.60 -13.62 7.88
CA PHE A 251 -17.01 -13.77 8.21
C PHE A 251 -17.64 -12.40 8.43
N THR A 252 -18.90 -12.23 8.06
CA THR A 252 -19.68 -11.06 8.52
C THR A 252 -19.81 -11.10 10.04
N CYS A 253 -19.77 -9.95 10.72
CA CYS A 253 -20.11 -9.90 12.13
C CYS A 253 -21.59 -10.27 12.35
N GLU A 254 -21.89 -10.94 13.46
CA GLU A 254 -23.27 -11.07 13.95
C GLU A 254 -23.76 -9.68 14.38
N ARG A 255 -25.02 -9.35 14.06
CA ARG A 255 -25.62 -8.06 14.47
C ARG A 255 -25.99 -8.08 15.93
#